data_AF-A0A2A2WJA1-F1
#
_entry.id   AF-A0A2A2WJA1-F1
#
_cell.length_a   1.000
_cell.length_b   1.000
_cell.length_c   1.000
_cell.angle_alpha   90.00
_cell.angle_beta   90.00
_cell.angle_gamma   90.00
#
_symmetry.space_group_name_H-M   'P 1'
#
loop_
_entity.id
_entity.type
_entity.pdbx_description
1 polymer ?
#
loop_
_entity_poly.entity_id
_entity_poly.type
_entity_poly.pdbx_seq_one_letter_code
_entity_poly.pdbx_strand_id
1 'polypeptide(L)'
;MAKKSNVRFHPAVDLSVIHASFVVATGGVCSDQRTESALSGPTSEINTRLVSALADVRAFWSALFASVAAGRTARQSCPPALAAAGCSELQIDQTAAALGTQLDQCRIAYQQRFPKLEQQLGLRAGPLKDRWQTYGPGLLIETARQIWGSAPPEKWWPEHVDCLLVQPVRGGDGGFDSGQCRVWIEAMLTDADPAVSEIFRLAFWVTQVAVGRHLAATLGQVETPSHPEDFGSGTHRRTSLPWDLGCVPVVLTAGANLELFRADPLPIQTAVALWRLGDESVGKIVANWWDQWKDAGAAMPVALKALDRMLAPLRKRSETARSAGQDDFADHELD
;
A
#
# COMPACT_ATOMS: atom_id res chain seq x y z
N MET A 1 -19.76 13.19 18.22
CA MET A 1 -18.99 11.93 18.11
C MET A 1 -18.86 11.61 16.63
N ALA A 2 -17.66 11.33 16.10
CA ALA A 2 -17.49 11.06 14.66
C ALA A 2 -18.25 9.79 14.25
N LYS A 3 -18.99 9.85 13.14
CA LYS A 3 -19.69 8.68 12.56
C LYS A 3 -18.63 7.64 12.15
N LYS A 4 -18.86 6.36 12.47
CA LYS A 4 -17.93 5.26 12.16
C LYS A 4 -17.97 4.94 10.67
N SER A 5 -16.83 4.54 10.09
CA SER A 5 -16.78 4.05 8.71
C SER A 5 -17.32 2.62 8.60
N ASN A 6 -18.11 2.35 7.56
CA ASN A 6 -18.54 0.99 7.21
C ASN A 6 -17.56 0.36 6.22
N VAL A 7 -16.89 -0.73 6.61
CA VAL A 7 -15.96 -1.44 5.70
C VAL A 7 -16.69 -2.56 4.97
N ARG A 8 -16.65 -2.51 3.63
CA ARG A 8 -17.24 -3.51 2.74
C ARG A 8 -16.14 -4.40 2.17
N PHE A 9 -16.20 -5.70 2.46
CA PHE A 9 -15.17 -6.65 2.04
C PHE A 9 -15.55 -7.29 0.70
N HIS A 10 -14.63 -7.26 -0.27
CA HIS A 10 -14.85 -7.78 -1.62
C HIS A 10 -13.68 -8.70 -2.03
N PRO A 11 -13.94 -9.95 -2.43
CA PRO A 11 -12.96 -10.77 -3.12
C PRO A 11 -12.50 -10.10 -4.42
N ALA A 12 -11.19 -9.88 -4.59
CA ALA A 12 -10.65 -9.19 -5.76
C ALA A 12 -9.75 -10.12 -6.57
N VAL A 13 -10.37 -11.00 -7.37
CA VAL A 13 -9.69 -12.04 -8.16
C VAL A 13 -8.73 -11.43 -9.18
N ASP A 14 -9.20 -10.52 -10.02
CA ASP A 14 -8.36 -9.90 -11.05
C ASP A 14 -7.22 -9.09 -10.42
N LEU A 15 -7.50 -8.38 -9.32
CA LEU A 15 -6.49 -7.64 -8.59
C LEU A 15 -5.44 -8.56 -7.96
N SER A 16 -5.81 -9.77 -7.53
CA SER A 16 -4.86 -10.76 -7.02
C SER A 16 -3.85 -11.19 -8.10
N VAL A 17 -4.30 -11.33 -9.35
CA VAL A 17 -3.41 -11.63 -10.48
C VAL A 17 -2.42 -10.50 -10.69
N ILE A 18 -2.90 -9.24 -10.71
CA ILE A 18 -2.04 -8.07 -10.93
C ILE A 18 -1.07 -7.87 -9.78
N HIS A 19 -1.52 -8.04 -8.53
CA HIS A 19 -0.67 -7.98 -7.34
C HIS A 19 0.47 -8.99 -7.43
N ALA A 20 0.14 -10.27 -7.65
CA ALA A 20 1.14 -11.33 -7.76
C ALA A 20 2.11 -11.08 -8.92
N SER A 21 1.60 -10.65 -10.07
CA SER A 21 2.40 -10.35 -11.25
C SER A 21 3.37 -9.20 -10.99
N PHE A 22 2.92 -8.14 -10.31
CA PHE A 22 3.79 -7.03 -9.90
C PHE A 22 4.90 -7.48 -8.95
N VAL A 23 4.58 -8.30 -7.95
CA VAL A 23 5.57 -8.81 -6.99
C VAL A 23 6.66 -9.57 -7.71
N VAL A 24 6.29 -10.49 -8.61
CA VAL A 24 7.24 -11.28 -9.39
C VAL A 24 8.03 -10.38 -10.37
N ALA A 25 7.35 -9.49 -11.08
CA ALA A 25 7.97 -8.58 -12.04
C ALA A 25 9.00 -7.64 -11.39
N THR A 26 8.84 -7.28 -10.12
CA THR A 26 9.75 -6.38 -9.42
C THR A 26 10.81 -7.10 -8.58
N GLY A 27 10.85 -8.43 -8.62
CA GLY A 27 11.73 -9.22 -7.76
C GLY A 27 11.40 -9.07 -6.27
N GLY A 28 10.15 -8.71 -5.95
CA GLY A 28 9.67 -8.62 -4.58
C GLY A 28 9.63 -9.99 -3.92
N VAL A 29 9.87 -10.04 -2.61
CA VAL A 29 9.81 -11.30 -1.83
C VAL A 29 8.43 -11.94 -1.99
N CYS A 30 8.41 -13.14 -2.58
CA CYS A 30 7.23 -13.99 -2.74
C CYS A 30 7.33 -15.19 -1.79
N SER A 31 6.31 -15.39 -0.95
CA SER A 31 6.25 -16.54 -0.03
C SER A 31 5.83 -17.84 -0.71
N ASP A 32 5.28 -17.78 -1.94
CA ASP A 32 4.86 -18.95 -2.71
C ASP A 32 5.70 -19.11 -3.99
N GLN A 33 6.78 -19.89 -3.88
CA GLN A 33 7.70 -20.16 -4.98
C GLN A 33 7.02 -20.77 -6.21
N ARG A 34 5.91 -21.51 -6.04
CA ARG A 34 5.17 -22.08 -7.19
C ARG A 34 4.44 -20.99 -7.96
N THR A 35 3.85 -20.03 -7.25
CA THR A 35 3.22 -18.86 -7.87
C THR A 35 4.25 -17.99 -8.57
N GLU A 36 5.40 -17.75 -7.93
CA GLU A 36 6.52 -17.04 -8.53
C GLU A 36 6.99 -17.71 -9.84
N SER A 37 7.25 -19.02 -9.78
CA SER A 37 7.69 -19.80 -10.94
C SER A 37 6.68 -19.74 -12.09
N ALA A 38 5.39 -19.87 -11.78
CA ALA A 38 4.31 -19.85 -12.78
C ALA A 38 4.14 -18.47 -13.47
N LEU A 39 4.46 -17.38 -12.78
CA LEU A 39 4.34 -16.02 -13.31
C LEU A 39 5.65 -15.46 -13.90
N SER A 40 6.79 -16.08 -13.59
CA SER A 40 8.13 -15.57 -13.97
C SER A 40 8.28 -15.31 -15.47
N GLY A 41 7.86 -16.25 -16.32
CA GLY A 41 7.90 -16.11 -17.79
C GLY A 41 7.12 -14.90 -18.29
N PRO A 42 5.78 -14.86 -18.16
CA PRO A 42 4.98 -13.77 -18.72
C PRO A 42 5.29 -12.41 -18.09
N THR A 43 5.65 -12.35 -16.80
CA THR A 43 6.07 -11.07 -16.17
C THR A 43 7.40 -10.55 -16.69
N SER A 44 8.37 -11.44 -16.97
CA SER A 44 9.64 -11.06 -17.60
C SER A 44 9.43 -10.54 -19.02
N GLU A 45 8.53 -11.16 -19.79
CA GLU A 45 8.15 -10.68 -21.13
C GLU A 45 7.46 -9.31 -21.08
N ILE A 46 6.59 -9.07 -20.09
CA ILE A 46 5.98 -7.75 -19.86
C ILE A 46 7.07 -6.70 -19.59
N ASN A 47 7.96 -6.95 -18.64
CA ASN A 47 9.02 -6.00 -18.31
C ASN A 47 9.97 -5.73 -19.49
N THR A 48 10.35 -6.77 -20.24
CA THR A 48 11.18 -6.62 -21.44
C THR A 48 10.54 -5.69 -22.45
N ARG A 49 9.22 -5.81 -22.65
CA ARG A 49 8.46 -4.94 -23.57
C ARG A 49 8.34 -3.51 -23.03
N LEU A 50 8.09 -3.34 -21.73
CA LEU A 50 8.04 -2.01 -21.10
C LEU A 50 9.37 -1.28 -21.25
N VAL A 51 10.49 -1.96 -20.99
CA VAL A 51 11.84 -1.42 -21.17
C VAL A 51 12.11 -1.09 -22.64
N SER A 52 11.74 -1.98 -23.56
CA SER A 52 11.88 -1.72 -25.01
C SER A 52 11.06 -0.52 -25.49
N ALA A 53 9.93 -0.23 -24.83
CA ALA A 53 9.08 0.92 -25.09
C ALA A 53 9.47 2.17 -24.27
N LEU A 54 10.61 2.13 -23.56
CA LEU A 54 11.10 3.20 -22.68
C LEU A 54 10.07 3.65 -21.63
N ALA A 55 9.19 2.75 -21.21
CA ALA A 55 8.18 3.01 -20.20
C ALA A 55 8.73 2.72 -18.80
N ASP A 56 8.40 3.56 -17.82
CA ASP A 56 8.71 3.29 -16.42
C ASP A 56 7.91 2.06 -15.93
N VAL A 57 8.64 0.97 -15.67
CA VAL A 57 8.06 -0.32 -15.26
C VAL A 57 7.23 -0.18 -13.99
N ARG A 58 7.72 0.55 -12.99
CA ARG A 58 7.04 0.67 -11.69
C ARG A 58 5.78 1.53 -11.80
N ALA A 59 5.85 2.63 -12.53
CA ALA A 59 4.72 3.50 -12.81
C ALA A 59 3.63 2.75 -13.58
N PHE A 60 4.01 1.95 -14.59
CA PHE A 60 3.08 1.10 -15.33
C PHE A 60 2.32 0.15 -14.38
N TRP A 61 3.04 -0.65 -13.59
CA TRP A 61 2.39 -1.63 -12.71
C TRP A 61 1.52 -0.96 -11.65
N SER A 62 1.96 0.17 -11.08
CA SER A 62 1.16 0.92 -10.11
C SER A 62 -0.12 1.48 -10.73
N ALA A 63 -0.05 2.05 -11.94
CA ALA A 63 -1.22 2.57 -12.65
C ALA A 63 -2.17 1.45 -13.10
N LEU A 64 -1.62 0.32 -13.56
CA LEU A 64 -2.38 -0.87 -13.91
C LEU A 64 -3.15 -1.41 -12.70
N PHE A 65 -2.46 -1.55 -11.57
CA PHE A 65 -3.07 -2.00 -10.31
C PHE A 65 -4.21 -1.08 -9.88
N ALA A 66 -3.99 0.24 -9.87
CA ALA A 66 -5.01 1.22 -9.48
C ALA A 66 -6.26 1.14 -10.36
N SER A 67 -6.05 1.03 -11.68
CA SER A 67 -7.13 0.92 -12.66
C SER A 67 -7.92 -0.39 -12.50
N VAL A 68 -7.25 -1.51 -12.23
CA VAL A 68 -7.92 -2.80 -11.96
C VAL A 68 -8.63 -2.80 -10.62
N ALA A 69 -8.05 -2.20 -9.59
CA ALA A 69 -8.72 -1.99 -8.30
C ALA A 69 -10.01 -1.17 -8.47
N ALA A 70 -10.03 -0.24 -9.44
CA ALA A 70 -11.21 0.53 -9.80
C ALA A 70 -12.27 -0.24 -10.60
N GLY A 71 -12.10 -1.56 -10.77
CA GLY A 71 -13.07 -2.44 -11.43
C GLY A 71 -12.92 -2.52 -12.95
N ARG A 72 -11.85 -1.95 -13.52
CA ARG A 72 -11.55 -2.13 -14.94
C ARG A 72 -10.83 -3.46 -15.17
N THR A 73 -11.00 -4.04 -16.35
CA THR A 73 -10.20 -5.22 -16.73
C THR A 73 -8.74 -4.85 -16.95
N ALA A 74 -7.83 -5.83 -16.82
CA ALA A 74 -6.40 -5.61 -17.08
C ALA A 74 -6.14 -5.06 -18.50
N ARG A 75 -6.87 -5.57 -19.50
CA ARG A 75 -6.75 -5.13 -20.90
C ARG A 75 -7.19 -3.68 -21.10
N GLN A 76 -8.33 -3.28 -20.53
CA GLN A 76 -8.80 -1.88 -20.56
C GLN A 76 -7.86 -0.92 -19.80
N SER A 77 -7.13 -1.46 -18.82
CA SER A 77 -6.22 -0.70 -17.96
C SER A 77 -4.83 -0.51 -18.57
N CYS A 78 -4.46 -1.28 -19.60
CA CYS A 78 -3.13 -1.22 -20.21
C CYS A 78 -2.82 0.13 -20.88
N PRO A 79 -3.65 0.67 -21.80
CA PRO A 79 -3.35 1.94 -22.43
C PRO A 79 -3.13 3.11 -21.45
N PRO A 80 -4.01 3.37 -20.46
CA PRO A 80 -3.77 4.47 -19.51
C PRO A 80 -2.58 4.19 -18.58
N ALA A 81 -2.28 2.93 -18.26
CA ALA A 81 -1.09 2.59 -17.49
C ALA A 81 0.21 2.84 -18.26
N LEU A 82 0.24 2.57 -19.57
CA LEU A 82 1.37 2.90 -20.44
C LEU A 82 1.55 4.41 -20.58
N ALA A 83 0.45 5.16 -20.73
CA ALA A 83 0.51 6.62 -20.74
C ALA A 83 1.08 7.18 -19.43
N ALA A 84 0.61 6.67 -18.28
CA ALA A 84 1.12 7.05 -16.96
C ALA A 84 2.60 6.67 -16.74
N ALA A 85 3.08 5.64 -17.44
CA ALA A 85 4.47 5.21 -17.45
C ALA A 85 5.37 6.00 -18.41
N GLY A 86 4.85 7.00 -19.12
CA GLY A 86 5.60 7.81 -20.07
C GLY A 86 5.81 7.18 -21.45
N CYS A 87 5.04 6.14 -21.79
CA CYS A 87 5.10 5.55 -23.13
C CYS A 87 4.58 6.54 -24.20
N SER A 88 5.24 6.57 -25.36
CA SER A 88 4.85 7.44 -26.48
C SER A 88 3.45 7.09 -26.99
N GLU A 89 2.61 8.11 -27.23
CA GLU A 89 1.23 7.94 -27.74
C GLU A 89 1.16 7.08 -29.01
N LEU A 90 2.15 7.20 -29.89
CA LEU A 90 2.24 6.43 -31.14
C LEU A 90 2.46 4.93 -30.91
N GLN A 91 2.98 4.53 -29.74
CA GLN A 91 3.32 3.15 -29.39
C GLN A 91 2.31 2.50 -28.44
N ILE A 92 1.43 3.28 -27.81
CA ILE A 92 0.53 2.80 -26.76
C ILE A 92 -0.35 1.66 -27.26
N ASP A 93 -1.03 1.80 -28.40
CA ASP A 93 -1.99 0.79 -28.87
C ASP A 93 -1.31 -0.54 -29.20
N GLN A 94 -0.18 -0.48 -29.91
CA GLN A 94 0.60 -1.66 -30.26
C GLN A 94 1.16 -2.35 -29.01
N THR A 95 1.72 -1.57 -28.08
CA THR A 95 2.31 -2.09 -26.84
C THR A 95 1.22 -2.65 -25.93
N ALA A 96 0.08 -1.98 -25.79
CA ALA A 96 -1.06 -2.44 -25.00
C ALA A 96 -1.63 -3.76 -25.51
N ALA A 97 -1.77 -3.91 -26.84
CA ALA A 97 -2.25 -5.16 -27.43
C ALA A 97 -1.30 -6.34 -27.11
N ALA A 98 0.01 -6.10 -27.22
CA ALA A 98 1.03 -7.07 -26.88
C ALA A 98 1.04 -7.44 -25.38
N LEU A 99 0.99 -6.45 -24.50
CA LEU A 99 0.94 -6.65 -23.05
C LEU A 99 -0.34 -7.35 -22.61
N GLY A 100 -1.47 -7.07 -23.28
CA GLY A 100 -2.74 -7.73 -23.01
C GLY A 100 -2.66 -9.25 -23.11
N THR A 101 -1.96 -9.79 -24.11
CA THR A 101 -1.75 -11.24 -24.23
C THR A 101 -0.93 -11.80 -23.06
N GLN A 102 0.10 -11.10 -22.60
CA GLN A 102 0.94 -11.55 -21.49
C GLN A 102 0.21 -11.49 -20.14
N LEU A 103 -0.64 -10.47 -19.94
CA LEU A 103 -1.51 -10.38 -18.78
C LEU A 103 -2.56 -11.49 -18.77
N ASP A 104 -3.09 -11.87 -19.94
CA ASP A 104 -3.96 -13.03 -20.07
C ASP A 104 -3.24 -14.34 -19.73
N GLN A 105 -1.97 -14.48 -20.11
CA GLN A 105 -1.14 -15.63 -19.69
C GLN A 105 -0.91 -15.66 -18.18
N CYS A 106 -0.59 -14.50 -17.56
CA CYS A 106 -0.51 -14.39 -16.10
C CYS A 106 -1.80 -14.84 -15.44
N ARG A 107 -2.96 -14.37 -15.94
CA ARG A 107 -4.28 -14.75 -15.43
C ARG A 107 -4.53 -16.25 -15.54
N ILE A 108 -4.23 -16.87 -16.68
CA ILE A 108 -4.42 -18.31 -16.90
C ILE A 108 -3.55 -19.12 -15.93
N ALA A 109 -2.25 -18.80 -15.84
CA ALA A 109 -1.32 -19.48 -14.93
C ALA A 109 -1.78 -19.34 -13.46
N TYR A 110 -2.24 -18.15 -13.08
CA TYR A 110 -2.75 -17.89 -11.73
C TYR A 110 -4.04 -18.65 -11.41
N GLN A 111 -4.98 -18.70 -12.37
CA GLN A 111 -6.24 -19.44 -12.22
C GLN A 111 -6.02 -20.96 -12.11
N GLN A 112 -5.02 -21.50 -12.81
CA GLN A 112 -4.62 -22.91 -12.67
C GLN A 112 -4.05 -23.19 -11.27
N ARG A 113 -3.27 -22.24 -10.71
CA ARG A 113 -2.69 -22.34 -9.38
C ARG A 113 -3.72 -22.19 -8.25
N PHE A 114 -4.72 -21.33 -8.44
CA PHE A 114 -5.77 -21.01 -7.47
C PHE A 114 -7.17 -21.20 -8.07
N PRO A 115 -7.59 -22.46 -8.32
CA PRO A 115 -8.93 -22.72 -8.83
C PRO A 115 -9.98 -22.26 -7.81
N LYS A 116 -11.04 -21.59 -8.28
CA LYS A 116 -12.11 -21.03 -7.43
C LYS A 116 -11.61 -19.97 -6.44
N LEU A 117 -10.63 -19.15 -6.83
CA LEU A 117 -10.01 -18.15 -5.97
C LEU A 117 -11.02 -17.24 -5.25
N GLU A 118 -12.08 -16.80 -5.93
CA GLU A 118 -13.12 -15.96 -5.33
C GLU A 118 -13.72 -16.58 -4.05
N GLN A 119 -14.04 -17.87 -4.10
CA GLN A 119 -14.59 -18.62 -2.97
C GLN A 119 -13.54 -18.76 -1.86
N GLN A 120 -12.28 -19.01 -2.23
CA GLN A 120 -11.18 -19.08 -1.26
C GLN A 120 -10.98 -17.76 -0.54
N LEU A 121 -10.98 -16.63 -1.26
CA LEU A 121 -10.87 -15.30 -0.68
C LEU A 121 -12.06 -15.00 0.25
N GLY A 122 -13.28 -15.39 -0.13
CA GLY A 122 -14.46 -15.27 0.73
C GLY A 122 -14.31 -16.03 2.05
N LEU A 123 -13.77 -17.25 2.03
CA LEU A 123 -13.49 -18.03 3.24
C LEU A 123 -12.35 -17.42 4.07
N ARG A 124 -11.28 -16.97 3.41
CA ARG A 124 -10.13 -16.31 4.05
C ARG A 124 -10.48 -15.00 4.73
N ALA A 125 -11.47 -14.29 4.21
CA ALA A 125 -11.97 -13.03 4.75
C ALA A 125 -12.61 -13.18 6.13
N GLY A 126 -13.17 -14.35 6.45
CA GLY A 126 -14.03 -14.59 7.62
C GLY A 126 -13.41 -14.08 8.92
N PRO A 127 -12.23 -14.59 9.33
CA PRO A 127 -11.58 -14.17 10.57
C PRO A 127 -11.35 -12.65 10.67
N LEU A 128 -10.87 -12.01 9.60
CA LEU A 128 -10.64 -10.57 9.59
C LEU A 128 -11.95 -9.79 9.69
N LYS A 129 -12.98 -10.21 8.95
CA LYS A 129 -14.31 -9.58 8.95
C LYS A 129 -14.97 -9.67 10.33
N ASP A 130 -14.92 -10.85 10.96
CA ASP A 130 -15.51 -11.06 12.28
C ASP A 130 -14.80 -10.21 13.34
N ARG A 131 -13.46 -10.18 13.32
CA ARG A 131 -12.67 -9.30 14.21
C ARG A 131 -12.94 -7.83 13.94
N TRP A 132 -13.05 -7.43 12.67
CA TRP A 132 -13.36 -6.06 12.30
C TRP A 132 -14.73 -5.61 12.79
N GLN A 133 -15.77 -6.44 12.60
CA GLN A 133 -17.11 -6.15 13.12
C GLN A 133 -17.12 -6.00 14.65
N THR A 134 -16.31 -6.79 15.34
CA THR A 134 -16.21 -6.77 16.81
C THR A 134 -15.45 -5.54 17.32
N TYR A 135 -14.25 -5.28 16.79
CA TYR A 135 -13.30 -4.31 17.38
C TYR A 135 -13.00 -3.09 16.50
N GLY A 136 -13.18 -3.21 15.18
CA GLY A 136 -12.83 -2.17 14.19
C GLY A 136 -13.43 -0.81 14.51
N PRO A 137 -14.74 -0.71 14.83
CA PRO A 137 -15.33 0.57 15.23
C PRO A 137 -14.71 1.22 16.47
N GLY A 138 -14.29 0.42 17.46
CA GLY A 138 -13.59 0.90 18.65
C GLY A 138 -12.20 1.40 18.29
N LEU A 139 -11.47 0.63 17.48
CA LEU A 139 -10.14 0.99 16.98
C LEU A 139 -10.13 2.32 16.24
N LEU A 140 -11.12 2.57 15.37
CA LEU A 140 -11.23 3.84 14.65
C LEU A 140 -11.54 5.00 15.59
N ILE A 141 -12.45 4.83 16.56
CA ILE A 141 -12.72 5.90 17.54
C ILE A 141 -11.46 6.26 18.30
N GLU A 142 -10.77 5.24 18.83
CA GLU A 142 -9.58 5.42 19.62
C GLU A 142 -8.43 6.01 18.79
N THR A 143 -8.26 5.57 17.54
CA THR A 143 -7.29 6.15 16.58
C THR A 143 -7.58 7.63 16.32
N ALA A 144 -8.84 8.02 16.09
CA ALA A 144 -9.19 9.43 15.92
C ALA A 144 -8.89 10.24 17.19
N ARG A 145 -9.11 9.66 18.38
CA ARG A 145 -8.78 10.30 19.66
C ARG A 145 -7.28 10.56 19.80
N GLN A 146 -6.45 9.63 19.37
CA GLN A 146 -4.99 9.79 19.38
C GLN A 146 -4.51 10.89 18.40
N ILE A 147 -5.17 11.05 17.25
CA ILE A 147 -4.77 12.06 16.25
C ILE A 147 -5.29 13.47 16.61
N TRP A 148 -6.55 13.56 17.07
CA TRP A 148 -7.29 14.83 17.18
C TRP A 148 -7.69 15.18 18.62
N GLY A 149 -7.32 14.38 19.61
CA GLY A 149 -7.80 14.53 20.98
C GLY A 149 -9.32 14.35 21.07
N SER A 150 -9.98 15.26 21.78
CA SER A 150 -11.44 15.22 21.99
C SER A 150 -12.26 15.82 20.85
N ALA A 151 -11.64 16.39 19.82
CA ALA A 151 -12.32 17.18 18.79
C ALA A 151 -11.90 16.78 17.36
N PRO A 152 -12.18 15.53 16.90
CA PRO A 152 -11.93 15.15 15.51
C PRO A 152 -12.77 15.98 14.53
N PRO A 153 -12.25 16.26 13.31
CA PRO A 153 -13.00 16.96 12.27
C PRO A 153 -14.35 16.30 11.98
N GLU A 154 -15.34 17.12 11.61
CA GLU A 154 -16.61 16.60 11.12
C GLU A 154 -16.36 15.75 9.86
N LYS A 155 -17.00 14.58 9.76
CA LYS A 155 -16.80 13.62 8.67
C LYS A 155 -15.34 13.16 8.49
N TRP A 156 -14.56 13.16 9.58
CA TRP A 156 -13.20 12.61 9.58
C TRP A 156 -13.14 11.21 8.97
N TRP A 157 -14.04 10.33 9.40
CA TRP A 157 -14.16 8.99 8.82
C TRP A 157 -15.01 9.02 7.55
N PRO A 158 -14.57 8.37 6.46
CA PRO A 158 -15.40 8.14 5.28
C PRO A 158 -16.63 7.31 5.65
N GLU A 159 -17.79 7.54 5.03
CA GLU A 159 -19.01 6.78 5.36
C GLU A 159 -18.87 5.29 5.06
N HIS A 160 -18.17 4.97 3.96
CA HIS A 160 -17.82 3.61 3.59
C HIS A 160 -16.37 3.55 3.11
N VAL A 161 -15.74 2.38 3.30
CA VAL A 161 -14.46 2.02 2.68
C VAL A 161 -14.62 0.66 2.04
N ASP A 162 -14.25 0.55 0.76
CA ASP A 162 -14.18 -0.74 0.08
C ASP A 162 -12.84 -1.42 0.39
N CYS A 163 -12.89 -2.58 1.01
CA CYS A 163 -11.73 -3.42 1.31
C CYS A 163 -11.64 -4.55 0.28
N LEU A 164 -10.72 -4.41 -0.66
CA LEU A 164 -10.43 -5.42 -1.67
C LEU A 164 -9.49 -6.48 -1.09
N LEU A 165 -9.92 -7.73 -1.11
CA LEU A 165 -9.19 -8.86 -0.58
C LEU A 165 -8.45 -9.56 -1.71
N VAL A 166 -7.12 -9.60 -1.62
CA VAL A 166 -6.28 -10.26 -2.61
C VAL A 166 -5.65 -11.53 -2.05
N GLN A 167 -5.29 -12.46 -2.92
CA GLN A 167 -4.62 -13.70 -2.53
C GLN A 167 -3.25 -13.38 -1.90
N PRO A 168 -2.92 -13.96 -0.73
CA PRO A 168 -1.60 -13.79 -0.14
C PRO A 168 -0.47 -14.32 -1.04
N VAL A 169 0.50 -13.44 -1.32
CA VAL A 169 1.74 -13.71 -2.08
C VAL A 169 2.96 -13.28 -1.27
N ARG A 170 2.81 -12.32 -0.36
CA ARG A 170 3.91 -11.66 0.37
C ARG A 170 3.82 -11.78 1.89
N GLY A 171 2.79 -12.42 2.41
CA GLY A 171 2.62 -12.68 3.85
C GLY A 171 2.07 -11.50 4.64
N GLY A 172 1.17 -10.71 4.07
CA GLY A 172 0.50 -9.59 4.73
C GLY A 172 0.74 -8.24 4.09
N ASP A 173 0.62 -8.14 2.76
CA ASP A 173 0.71 -6.86 2.03
C ASP A 173 -0.61 -6.08 2.05
N GLY A 174 -0.55 -4.80 1.71
CA GLY A 174 -1.73 -3.96 1.56
C GLY A 174 -1.41 -2.56 1.06
N GLY A 175 -2.47 -1.79 0.83
CA GLY A 175 -2.36 -0.39 0.45
C GLY A 175 -3.73 0.28 0.37
N PHE A 176 -3.76 1.53 -0.09
CA PHE A 176 -4.97 2.35 -0.06
C PHE A 176 -5.09 3.30 -1.24
N ASP A 177 -6.32 3.76 -1.47
CA ASP A 177 -6.72 4.83 -2.39
C ASP A 177 -7.72 5.72 -1.65
N SER A 178 -7.25 6.87 -1.18
CA SER A 178 -8.01 7.87 -0.45
C SER A 178 -9.08 8.55 -1.32
N GLY A 179 -8.85 8.67 -2.62
CA GLY A 179 -9.76 9.30 -3.58
C GLY A 179 -10.99 8.43 -3.85
N GLN A 180 -10.81 7.12 -3.98
CA GLN A 180 -11.88 6.14 -4.18
C GLN A 180 -12.39 5.52 -2.87
N CYS A 181 -11.87 5.96 -1.71
CA CYS A 181 -12.22 5.42 -0.40
C CYS A 181 -12.04 3.90 -0.33
N ARG A 182 -10.88 3.43 -0.77
CA ARG A 182 -10.60 2.01 -0.94
C ARG A 182 -9.32 1.63 -0.22
N VAL A 183 -9.30 0.41 0.30
CA VAL A 183 -8.10 -0.26 0.76
C VAL A 183 -8.02 -1.62 0.08
N TRP A 184 -6.82 -2.16 -0.04
CA TRP A 184 -6.62 -3.54 -0.40
C TRP A 184 -5.68 -4.21 0.60
N ILE A 185 -5.89 -5.49 0.86
CA ILE A 185 -5.08 -6.27 1.80
C ILE A 185 -5.05 -7.72 1.35
N GLU A 186 -3.92 -8.38 1.58
CA GLU A 186 -3.84 -9.83 1.43
C GLU A 186 -4.78 -10.54 2.43
N ALA A 187 -5.62 -11.45 1.93
CA ALA A 187 -6.59 -12.19 2.72
C ALA A 187 -5.90 -13.30 3.53
N MET A 188 -5.24 -12.89 4.60
CA MET A 188 -4.53 -13.77 5.53
C MET A 188 -5.53 -14.54 6.40
N LEU A 189 -5.33 -15.87 6.52
CA LEU A 189 -6.14 -16.71 7.44
C LEU A 189 -5.78 -16.48 8.90
N THR A 190 -4.52 -16.17 9.14
CA THR A 190 -3.91 -15.97 10.45
C THR A 190 -3.04 -14.73 10.39
N ASP A 191 -2.88 -14.07 11.53
CA ASP A 191 -1.95 -12.95 11.64
C ASP A 191 -0.53 -13.42 11.26
N ALA A 192 0.18 -12.63 10.45
CA ALA A 192 1.57 -12.93 10.07
C ALA A 192 2.50 -12.87 11.30
N ASP A 193 2.20 -11.96 12.22
CA ASP A 193 2.81 -11.85 13.54
C ASP A 193 1.68 -11.58 14.56
N PRO A 194 1.59 -12.36 15.65
CA PRO A 194 0.52 -12.19 16.64
C PRO A 194 0.55 -10.84 17.37
N ALA A 195 1.71 -10.17 17.45
CA ALA A 195 1.83 -8.83 18.02
C ALA A 195 1.36 -7.73 17.05
N VAL A 196 1.27 -8.02 15.74
CA VAL A 196 0.83 -7.09 14.70
C VAL A 196 -0.29 -7.72 13.88
N SER A 197 -1.46 -7.82 14.50
CA SER A 197 -2.65 -8.40 13.89
C SER A 197 -3.11 -7.68 12.61
N GLU A 198 -3.73 -8.44 11.70
CA GLU A 198 -4.34 -7.96 10.45
C GLU A 198 -5.39 -6.86 10.67
N ILE A 199 -6.08 -6.87 11.83
CA ILE A 199 -7.05 -5.83 12.16
C ILE A 199 -6.39 -4.45 12.33
N PHE A 200 -5.15 -4.41 12.84
CA PHE A 200 -4.39 -3.17 12.98
C PHE A 200 -3.93 -2.67 11.61
N ARG A 201 -3.54 -3.58 10.72
CA ARG A 201 -3.20 -3.20 9.33
C ARG A 201 -4.42 -2.63 8.61
N LEU A 202 -5.59 -3.24 8.76
CA LEU A 202 -6.83 -2.71 8.19
C LEU A 202 -7.19 -1.34 8.78
N ALA A 203 -7.11 -1.18 10.10
CA ALA A 203 -7.35 0.11 10.77
C ALA A 203 -6.36 1.19 10.29
N PHE A 204 -5.10 0.81 10.09
CA PHE A 204 -4.06 1.67 9.53
C PHE A 204 -4.41 2.15 8.12
N TRP A 205 -4.77 1.25 7.20
CA TRP A 205 -5.15 1.66 5.84
C TRP A 205 -6.41 2.50 5.79
N VAL A 206 -7.42 2.19 6.60
CA VAL A 206 -8.63 3.03 6.74
C VAL A 206 -8.26 4.42 7.27
N THR A 207 -7.28 4.50 8.17
CA THR A 207 -6.75 5.78 8.68
C THR A 207 -6.02 6.56 7.59
N GLN A 208 -5.23 5.91 6.75
CA GLN A 208 -4.58 6.55 5.60
C GLN A 208 -5.60 7.12 4.61
N VAL A 209 -6.69 6.40 4.33
CA VAL A 209 -7.82 6.92 3.53
C VAL A 209 -8.40 8.19 4.15
N ALA A 210 -8.67 8.19 5.45
CA ALA A 210 -9.22 9.36 6.16
C ALA A 210 -8.26 10.57 6.12
N VAL A 211 -6.97 10.33 6.34
CA VAL A 211 -5.91 11.35 6.24
C VAL A 211 -5.86 11.94 4.83
N GLY A 212 -5.75 11.11 3.79
CA GLY A 212 -5.67 11.57 2.41
C GLY A 212 -6.89 12.41 2.00
N ARG A 213 -8.09 11.98 2.40
CA ARG A 213 -9.34 12.74 2.16
C ARG A 213 -9.36 14.07 2.89
N HIS A 214 -8.95 14.10 4.15
CA HIS A 214 -8.91 15.33 4.93
C HIS A 214 -7.93 16.33 4.32
N LEU A 215 -6.71 15.88 3.99
CA LEU A 215 -5.72 16.71 3.31
C LEU A 215 -6.22 17.21 1.96
N ALA A 216 -6.96 16.39 1.21
CA ALA A 216 -7.58 16.80 -0.04
C ALA A 216 -8.62 17.91 0.13
N ALA A 217 -9.42 17.85 1.19
CA ALA A 217 -10.42 18.86 1.51
C ALA A 217 -9.77 20.17 2.00
N THR A 218 -8.65 20.09 2.73
CA THR A 218 -8.02 21.27 3.35
C THR A 218 -7.01 21.97 2.44
N LEU A 219 -6.26 21.23 1.62
CA LEU A 219 -5.16 21.80 0.81
C LEU A 219 -5.54 22.11 -0.64
N GLY A 220 -6.75 21.74 -1.09
CA GLY A 220 -7.18 21.97 -2.48
C GLY A 220 -6.48 21.04 -3.50
N GLN A 221 -6.80 21.20 -4.79
CA GLN A 221 -6.26 20.36 -5.86
C GLN A 221 -4.75 20.58 -6.06
N VAL A 222 -4.02 19.51 -6.33
CA VAL A 222 -2.60 19.56 -6.67
C VAL A 222 -2.48 19.77 -8.17
N GLU A 223 -1.84 20.87 -8.61
CA GLU A 223 -1.66 21.20 -10.03
C GLU A 223 -0.60 20.33 -10.72
N THR A 224 0.30 19.71 -9.95
CA THR A 224 1.40 18.87 -10.45
C THR A 224 1.28 17.45 -9.90
N PRO A 225 1.30 16.39 -10.74
CA PRO A 225 1.25 15.03 -10.24
C PRO A 225 2.47 14.73 -9.36
N SER A 226 2.24 14.54 -8.06
CA SER A 226 3.28 14.14 -7.10
C SER A 226 3.45 12.61 -7.11
N HIS A 227 4.29 12.06 -6.22
CA HIS A 227 4.35 10.61 -6.06
C HIS A 227 2.97 10.04 -5.65
N PRO A 228 2.62 8.83 -6.11
CA PRO A 228 1.42 8.16 -5.65
C PRO A 228 1.46 8.02 -4.12
N GLU A 229 0.29 8.10 -3.47
CA GLU A 229 0.20 7.96 -2.01
C GLU A 229 0.68 6.61 -1.52
N ASP A 230 0.42 5.57 -2.32
CA ASP A 230 0.92 4.21 -2.12
C ASP A 230 0.92 3.42 -3.44
N PHE A 231 1.47 2.21 -3.42
CA PHE A 231 1.38 1.29 -4.56
C PHE A 231 -0.09 1.02 -4.92
N GLY A 232 -0.41 1.27 -6.19
CA GLY A 232 -1.74 0.96 -6.70
C GLY A 232 -2.85 1.91 -6.23
N SER A 233 -2.50 3.04 -5.61
CA SER A 233 -3.48 4.00 -5.09
C SER A 233 -4.21 4.77 -6.20
N GLY A 234 -3.56 5.05 -7.33
CA GLY A 234 -4.13 5.91 -8.39
C GLY A 234 -4.30 7.39 -7.99
N THR A 235 -3.87 7.75 -6.80
CA THR A 235 -4.01 9.04 -6.13
C THR A 235 -2.65 9.54 -5.67
N HIS A 236 -2.47 10.85 -5.69
CA HIS A 236 -1.18 11.51 -5.46
C HIS A 236 -1.07 12.11 -4.05
N ARG A 237 0.12 12.04 -3.43
CA ARG A 237 0.38 12.62 -2.10
C ARG A 237 0.20 14.15 -2.11
N ARG A 238 -0.57 14.67 -1.16
CA ARG A 238 -0.81 16.12 -1.01
C ARG A 238 0.08 16.83 -0.01
N THR A 239 0.87 16.07 0.74
CA THR A 239 1.77 16.58 1.77
C THR A 239 3.06 15.79 1.77
N SER A 240 4.16 16.46 2.14
CA SER A 240 5.44 15.81 2.42
C SER A 240 5.53 15.23 3.84
N LEU A 241 4.55 15.52 4.71
CA LEU A 241 4.56 15.00 6.08
C LEU A 241 4.39 13.47 6.09
N PRO A 242 5.15 12.74 6.93
CA PRO A 242 5.18 11.27 6.96
C PRO A 242 3.99 10.68 7.74
N TRP A 243 2.77 10.92 7.25
CA TRP A 243 1.53 10.37 7.84
C TRP A 243 1.45 8.85 7.77
N ASP A 244 2.04 8.26 6.74
CA ASP A 244 2.20 6.81 6.58
C ASP A 244 2.93 6.22 7.80
N LEU A 245 4.06 6.79 8.19
CA LEU A 245 4.83 6.30 9.33
C LEU A 245 4.25 6.73 10.67
N GLY A 246 3.77 7.98 10.79
CA GLY A 246 3.26 8.50 12.05
C GLY A 246 1.96 7.84 12.53
N CYS A 247 1.14 7.31 11.62
CA CYS A 247 -0.08 6.59 11.97
C CYS A 247 0.17 5.17 12.49
N VAL A 248 1.35 4.58 12.28
CA VAL A 248 1.67 3.23 12.76
C VAL A 248 1.56 3.14 14.28
N PRO A 249 2.33 3.91 15.07
CA PRO A 249 2.25 3.82 16.53
C PRO A 249 0.91 4.29 17.08
N VAL A 250 0.23 5.21 16.38
CA VAL A 250 -1.12 5.67 16.74
C VAL A 250 -2.11 4.51 16.76
N VAL A 251 -2.15 3.70 15.69
CA VAL A 251 -3.07 2.55 15.60
C VAL A 251 -2.69 1.44 16.57
N LEU A 252 -1.39 1.19 16.78
CA LEU A 252 -0.92 0.21 17.77
C LEU A 252 -1.28 0.64 19.20
N THR A 253 -1.12 1.92 19.53
CA THR A 253 -1.53 2.49 20.82
C THR A 253 -3.03 2.35 21.01
N ALA A 254 -3.83 2.59 19.96
CA ALA A 254 -5.27 2.39 20.00
C ALA A 254 -5.64 0.93 20.30
N GLY A 255 -4.95 -0.03 19.69
CA GLY A 255 -5.11 -1.46 19.99
C GLY A 255 -4.75 -1.82 21.43
N ALA A 256 -3.65 -1.27 21.95
CA ALA A 256 -3.20 -1.50 23.32
C ALA A 256 -4.19 -0.92 24.35
N ASN A 257 -4.71 0.30 24.12
CA ASN A 257 -5.70 0.94 24.98
C ASN A 257 -7.04 0.19 25.04
N LEU A 258 -7.36 -0.55 23.98
CA LEU A 258 -8.54 -1.42 23.91
C LEU A 258 -8.25 -2.85 24.39
N GLU A 259 -7.06 -3.10 24.95
CA GLU A 259 -6.58 -4.40 25.43
C GLU A 259 -6.63 -5.51 24.38
N LEU A 260 -6.56 -5.18 23.08
CA LEU A 260 -6.58 -6.17 22.00
C LEU A 260 -5.27 -6.95 21.91
N PHE A 261 -4.20 -6.38 22.45
CA PHE A 261 -2.93 -7.03 22.70
C PHE A 261 -2.23 -6.30 23.85
N ARG A 262 -1.20 -6.93 24.41
CA ARG A 262 -0.35 -6.33 25.45
C ARG A 262 1.10 -6.45 25.02
N ALA A 263 1.73 -5.31 24.72
CA ALA A 263 3.15 -5.23 24.47
C ALA A 263 3.68 -3.87 24.98
N ASP A 264 4.77 -3.92 25.73
CA ASP A 264 5.53 -2.77 26.15
C ASP A 264 7.02 -3.11 26.01
N PRO A 265 7.76 -2.50 25.06
CA PRO A 265 7.31 -1.45 24.13
C PRO A 265 6.35 -1.94 23.02
N LEU A 266 5.66 -1.00 22.37
CA LEU A 266 4.80 -1.30 21.21
C LEU A 266 5.63 -1.89 20.04
N PRO A 267 5.08 -2.83 19.24
CA PRO A 267 5.78 -3.50 18.15
C PRO A 267 5.88 -2.65 16.87
N ILE A 268 6.30 -1.38 17.00
CA ILE A 268 6.35 -0.39 15.91
C ILE A 268 7.29 -0.84 14.80
N GLN A 269 8.49 -1.29 15.16
CA GLN A 269 9.50 -1.73 14.19
C GLN A 269 8.99 -2.93 13.36
N THR A 270 8.39 -3.90 14.06
CA THR A 270 7.76 -5.08 13.44
C THR A 270 6.65 -4.67 12.48
N ALA A 271 5.78 -3.73 12.88
CA ALA A 271 4.70 -3.25 12.02
C ALA A 271 5.24 -2.51 10.78
N VAL A 272 6.23 -1.63 10.92
CA VAL A 272 6.86 -0.92 9.79
C VAL A 272 7.45 -1.90 8.78
N ALA A 273 8.13 -2.95 9.25
CA ALA A 273 8.71 -3.98 8.39
C ALA A 273 7.63 -4.84 7.71
N LEU A 274 6.68 -5.38 8.48
CA LEU A 274 5.62 -6.25 7.96
C LEU A 274 4.72 -5.53 6.96
N TRP A 275 4.39 -4.27 7.22
CA TRP A 275 3.54 -3.45 6.34
C TRP A 275 4.34 -2.76 5.23
N ARG A 276 5.64 -3.07 5.12
CA ARG A 276 6.52 -2.63 4.03
C ARG A 276 6.63 -1.11 3.90
N LEU A 277 6.52 -0.42 5.04
CA LEU A 277 6.61 1.05 5.12
C LEU A 277 8.05 1.53 5.24
N GLY A 278 8.99 0.62 5.54
CA GLY A 278 10.40 0.91 5.65
C GLY A 278 11.20 -0.28 6.15
N ASP A 279 12.52 -0.10 6.24
CA ASP A 279 13.43 -1.07 6.83
C ASP A 279 13.52 -0.91 8.36
N GLU A 280 14.38 -1.70 8.98
CA GLU A 280 14.65 -1.66 10.42
C GLU A 280 15.09 -0.27 10.91
N SER A 281 15.83 0.48 10.09
CA SER A 281 16.31 1.81 10.46
C SER A 281 15.17 2.84 10.51
N VAL A 282 14.23 2.75 9.56
CA VAL A 282 13.00 3.55 9.57
C VAL A 282 12.16 3.18 10.80
N GLY A 283 11.96 1.89 11.06
CA GLY A 283 11.22 1.41 12.22
C GLY A 283 11.77 1.96 13.54
N LYS A 284 13.10 1.93 13.72
CA LYS A 284 13.78 2.48 14.92
C LYS A 284 13.54 3.97 15.08
N ILE A 285 13.60 4.75 14.00
CA ILE A 285 13.32 6.19 14.04
C ILE A 285 11.88 6.46 14.45
N VAL A 286 10.91 5.73 13.90
CA VAL A 286 9.48 5.89 14.23
C VAL A 286 9.22 5.54 15.70
N ALA A 287 9.82 4.46 16.21
CA ALA A 287 9.72 4.08 17.62
C ALA A 287 10.27 5.17 18.55
N ASN A 288 11.50 5.65 18.28
CA ASN A 288 12.13 6.70 19.06
C ASN A 288 11.37 8.03 19.01
N TRP A 289 10.80 8.36 17.84
CA TRP A 289 9.94 9.52 17.68
C TRP A 289 8.67 9.37 18.54
N TRP A 290 8.01 8.22 18.48
CA TRP A 290 6.79 8.00 19.24
C TRP A 290 7.02 8.14 20.75
N ASP A 291 8.10 7.58 21.28
CA ASP A 291 8.42 7.69 22.71
C ASP A 291 8.66 9.12 23.19
N GLN A 292 9.12 10.02 22.31
CA GLN A 292 9.31 11.43 22.63
C GLN A 292 8.02 12.25 22.56
N TRP A 293 7.05 11.83 21.75
CA TRP A 293 5.92 12.68 21.35
C TRP A 293 4.55 12.19 21.84
N LYS A 294 4.41 10.90 22.22
CA LYS A 294 3.12 10.31 22.62
C LYS A 294 2.43 11.07 23.77
N ASP A 295 3.20 11.61 24.70
CA ASP A 295 2.69 12.32 25.89
C ASP A 295 2.87 13.85 25.82
N ALA A 296 3.43 14.38 24.72
CA ALA A 296 3.79 15.79 24.61
C ALA A 296 2.58 16.73 24.42
N GLY A 297 1.39 16.19 24.15
CA GLY A 297 0.17 16.97 23.89
C GLY A 297 0.21 17.85 22.64
N ALA A 298 1.25 17.70 21.81
CA ALA A 298 1.42 18.47 20.58
C ALA A 298 0.43 18.03 19.50
N ALA A 299 -0.04 18.98 18.68
CA ALA A 299 -0.88 18.66 17.53
C ALA A 299 -0.11 17.75 16.54
N MET A 300 -0.81 16.76 15.98
CA MET A 300 -0.20 15.74 15.10
C MET A 300 0.66 16.33 13.96
N PRO A 301 0.26 17.38 13.22
CA PRO A 301 1.11 17.95 12.18
C PRO A 301 2.46 18.50 12.68
N VAL A 302 2.52 18.97 13.93
CA VAL A 302 3.77 19.43 14.56
C VAL A 302 4.67 18.23 14.88
N ALA A 303 4.10 17.18 15.47
CA ALA A 303 4.83 15.95 15.76
C ALA A 303 5.37 15.31 14.47
N LEU A 304 4.59 15.29 13.38
CA LEU A 304 5.02 14.76 12.08
C LEU A 304 6.15 15.57 11.44
N LYS A 305 6.23 16.89 11.64
CA LYS A 305 7.39 17.69 11.21
C LYS A 305 8.67 17.27 11.94
N ALA A 306 8.57 16.87 13.21
CA ALA A 306 9.71 16.32 13.93
C ALA A 306 10.13 14.96 13.38
N LEU A 307 9.17 14.07 13.09
CA LEU A 307 9.43 12.78 12.44
C LEU A 307 10.12 12.98 11.09
N ASP A 308 9.64 13.91 10.26
CA ASP A 308 10.23 14.21 8.96
C ASP A 308 11.70 14.63 9.07
N ARG A 309 12.03 15.47 10.06
CA ARG A 309 13.42 15.87 10.35
C ARG A 309 14.28 14.69 10.80
N MET A 310 13.74 13.79 11.61
CA MET A 310 14.45 12.58 12.05
C MET A 310 14.73 11.62 10.90
N LEU A 311 13.86 11.58 9.88
CA LEU A 311 14.02 10.74 8.69
C LEU A 311 14.97 11.32 7.63
N ALA A 312 15.22 12.63 7.63
CA ALA A 312 16.05 13.31 6.63
C ALA A 312 17.46 12.70 6.43
N PRO A 313 18.19 12.24 7.47
CA PRO A 313 19.50 11.60 7.29
C PRO A 313 19.45 10.25 6.55
N LEU A 314 18.31 9.54 6.57
CA LEU A 314 18.15 8.31 5.79
C LEU A 314 17.91 8.62 4.31
N ARG A 315 17.07 9.61 4.01
CA ARG A 315 16.79 10.02 2.62
C ARG A 315 18.06 10.47 1.89
N LYS A 316 18.89 11.28 2.55
CA LYS A 316 20.18 11.72 2.01
C LYS A 316 21.11 10.55 1.69
N ARG A 317 21.19 9.55 2.57
CA ARG A 317 22.02 8.34 2.34
C ARG A 317 21.54 7.54 1.13
N SER A 318 20.23 7.38 0.97
CA SER A 318 19.65 6.70 -0.20
C SER A 318 19.89 7.45 -1.51
N GLU A 319 19.86 8.79 -1.49
CA GLU A 319 20.18 9.62 -2.65
C GLU A 319 21.66 9.51 -3.03
N THR A 320 22.58 9.61 -2.06
CA THR A 320 24.03 9.47 -2.31
C THR A 320 24.40 8.07 -2.80
N ALA A 321 23.77 7.01 -2.28
CA ALA A 321 24.00 5.65 -2.74
C ALA A 321 23.52 5.44 -4.19
N ARG A 322 22.41 6.08 -4.59
CA ARG A 322 21.91 6.03 -5.96
C ARG A 322 22.77 6.81 -6.95
N SER A 323 23.29 7.98 -6.56
CA SER A 323 24.18 8.75 -7.43
C SER A 323 25.51 8.04 -7.64
N ALA A 324 26.10 7.46 -6.59
CA ALA A 324 27.36 6.71 -6.70
C ALA A 324 27.25 5.46 -7.59
N GLY A 325 26.12 4.74 -7.54
CA GLY A 325 25.88 3.58 -8.40
C GLY A 325 25.55 3.93 -9.86
N GLN A 326 25.28 5.20 -10.18
CA GLN A 326 25.04 5.67 -11.55
C GLN A 326 26.34 6.07 -12.25
N ASP A 327 27.34 6.55 -11.51
CA ASP A 327 28.65 6.94 -12.06
C ASP A 327 29.53 5.71 -12.38
N ASP A 328 29.44 4.62 -11.62
CA ASP A 328 30.20 3.37 -11.88
C ASP A 328 29.80 2.64 -13.19
N PHE A 329 28.63 2.96 -13.78
CA PHE A 329 28.22 2.43 -15.08
C PHE A 329 28.71 3.28 -16.27
N ALA A 330 29.14 4.52 -16.04
CA ALA A 330 29.60 5.42 -17.10
C ALA A 330 31.08 5.17 -17.48
N ASP A 331 31.87 4.58 -16.58
CA ASP A 331 33.32 4.39 -16.78
C ASP A 331 33.70 3.02 -17.41
N HIS A 332 32.72 2.19 -17.77
CA HIS A 332 32.96 0.88 -18.42
C HIS A 332 32.57 0.81 -19.92
N GLU A 333 32.24 1.93 -20.57
CA GLU A 333 31.98 1.99 -22.03
C GLU A 333 33.17 2.50 -22.88
N LEU A 334 34.37 2.60 -22.31
CA LEU A 334 35.59 2.94 -23.05
C LEU A 334 36.72 1.96 -22.72
N ASP A 335 36.60 0.73 -23.21
CA ASP A 335 37.75 -0.14 -23.57
C ASP A 335 37.30 -1.23 -24.57
#